data_AF-A0A535ZT45-F1
#
_entry.id   AF-A0A535ZT45-F1
#
_cell.length_a   1.000
_cell.length_b   1.000
_cell.length_c   1.000
_cell.angle_alpha   90.00
_cell.angle_beta   90.00
_cell.angle_gamma   90.00
#
_symmetry.space_group_name_H-M   'P 1'
#
loop_
_entity.id
_entity.type
_entity.pdbx_description
1 polymer ?
#
loop_
_entity_poly.entity_id
_entity_poly.type
_entity_poly.pdbx_seq_one_letter_code
_entity_poly.pdbx_strand_id
1 'polypeptide(L)'
;MASRATRTSIPLTRNAAAHTFASIVVVVPGPRAGPDRLGDSLTAAGPTVLLIDRQPLFLAALASLLSAPPVRARIETAHDTQAGLETVLKGDVQLVFCEVRAQPIPAVELAQRLHNLSPRVPMILLGESEDENLMASALHTNVAGLFTKDAALDEFLVGVRAVLSGHRAIGSKLMGMVLDRLNNHPTHGRGPAGQLSPTELDILTMIGQAKSIPAIAASRGISHKTVRNHLANIYRKLDLRSRTEAMLCAARMGLASS
;
A
#
# COMPACT_ATOMS: atom_id res chain seq x y z
N MET A 1 -24.09 45.18 -33.49
CA MET A 1 -23.00 44.38 -32.89
C MET A 1 -23.19 44.32 -31.38
N ALA A 2 -23.54 43.17 -30.84
CA ALA A 2 -23.19 42.70 -29.49
C ALA A 2 -23.90 41.35 -29.26
N SER A 3 -23.09 40.30 -29.20
CA SER A 3 -23.47 38.90 -28.99
C SER A 3 -24.07 38.71 -27.59
N ARG A 4 -25.29 38.16 -27.50
CA ARG A 4 -25.92 37.74 -26.24
C ARG A 4 -25.62 36.26 -26.05
N ALA A 5 -24.57 35.97 -25.27
CA ALA A 5 -24.25 34.63 -24.83
C ALA A 5 -25.32 34.15 -23.82
N THR A 6 -26.06 33.11 -24.19
CA THR A 6 -26.94 32.32 -23.31
C THR A 6 -26.11 31.67 -22.20
N ARG A 7 -26.17 32.24 -20.99
CA ARG A 7 -25.77 31.55 -19.76
C ARG A 7 -26.86 30.52 -19.44
N THR A 8 -26.62 29.26 -19.80
CA THR A 8 -27.41 28.14 -19.29
C THR A 8 -27.01 27.88 -17.84
N SER A 9 -27.80 28.42 -16.92
CA SER A 9 -27.80 28.04 -15.50
C SER A 9 -28.51 26.69 -15.35
N ILE A 10 -27.76 25.65 -14.96
CA ILE A 10 -28.34 24.36 -14.55
C ILE A 10 -28.53 24.39 -13.01
N PRO A 11 -29.68 23.95 -12.47
CA PRO A 11 -30.02 24.13 -11.06
C PRO A 11 -29.24 23.19 -10.14
N LEU A 12 -28.85 23.72 -8.98
CA LEU A 12 -28.41 22.97 -7.81
C LEU A 12 -29.61 22.19 -7.23
N THR A 13 -29.79 20.92 -7.61
CA THR A 13 -30.60 20.00 -6.83
C THR A 13 -29.74 19.34 -5.77
N ARG A 14 -29.91 19.81 -4.52
CA ARG A 14 -29.70 19.01 -3.31
C ARG A 14 -30.36 17.65 -3.49
N ASN A 15 -29.58 16.58 -3.52
CA ASN A 15 -30.10 15.30 -3.10
C ASN A 15 -29.05 14.59 -2.23
N ALA A 16 -29.34 14.54 -0.94
CA ALA A 16 -28.66 13.74 0.03
C ALA A 16 -29.22 12.32 -0.08
N ALA A 17 -28.43 11.38 -0.57
CA ALA A 17 -28.66 9.96 -0.40
C ALA A 17 -27.33 9.21 -0.50
N ALA A 18 -26.79 8.84 0.67
CA ALA A 18 -25.85 7.75 0.94
C ALA A 18 -25.05 7.20 -0.26
N HIS A 19 -23.88 7.79 -0.54
CA HIS A 19 -22.84 7.06 -1.26
C HIS A 19 -22.10 6.15 -0.27
N THR A 20 -22.35 4.85 -0.42
CA THR A 20 -21.61 3.75 0.16
C THR A 20 -20.11 3.93 -0.10
N PHE A 21 -19.34 4.29 0.93
CA PHE A 21 -17.89 4.20 0.91
C PHE A 21 -17.49 2.72 1.02
N ALA A 22 -17.55 1.97 -0.09
CA ALA A 22 -17.10 0.58 -0.17
C ALA A 22 -16.07 0.43 -1.30
N SER A 23 -14.98 -0.29 -1.01
CA SER A 23 -13.95 -0.74 -1.96
C SER A 23 -12.94 0.33 -2.44
N ILE A 24 -12.28 1.04 -1.51
CA ILE A 24 -11.12 1.86 -1.85
C ILE A 24 -9.84 1.06 -1.52
N VAL A 25 -9.12 0.62 -2.54
CA VAL A 25 -7.71 0.21 -2.39
C VAL A 25 -6.95 1.43 -1.92
N VAL A 26 -6.30 1.34 -0.77
CA VAL A 26 -5.47 2.46 -0.31
C VAL A 26 -4.11 2.31 -0.97
N VAL A 27 -3.90 3.13 -2.00
CA VAL A 27 -2.60 3.30 -2.63
C VAL A 27 -1.86 4.41 -1.90
N VAL A 28 -0.69 4.07 -1.38
CA VAL A 28 0.17 5.01 -0.69
C VAL A 28 1.51 5.05 -1.43
N PRO A 29 2.10 6.22 -1.71
CA PRO A 29 3.37 6.23 -2.43
C PRO A 29 4.49 5.55 -1.62
N GLY A 30 5.32 4.72 -2.26
CA GLY A 30 6.40 4.00 -1.58
C GLY A 30 7.57 4.91 -1.21
N PRO A 31 8.58 4.41 -0.46
CA PRO A 31 9.85 5.11 -0.32
C PRO A 31 10.39 5.38 -1.72
N ARG A 32 10.71 6.64 -2.05
CA ARG A 32 11.29 7.03 -3.35
C ARG A 32 12.51 6.15 -3.66
N ALA A 33 12.32 5.12 -4.49
CA ALA A 33 13.37 4.64 -5.37
C ALA A 33 13.55 5.70 -6.46
N GLY A 34 14.76 5.80 -7.03
CA GLY A 34 15.13 6.80 -8.03
C GLY A 34 14.23 6.84 -9.28
N PRO A 35 14.55 7.75 -10.23
CA PRO A 35 13.71 7.97 -11.40
C PRO A 35 13.59 6.65 -12.20
N ASP A 36 12.38 6.42 -12.72
CA ASP A 36 11.99 5.31 -13.59
C ASP A 36 11.98 3.87 -13.04
N ARG A 37 10.83 3.49 -12.47
CA ARG A 37 10.34 2.09 -12.51
C ARG A 37 9.69 1.74 -13.86
N LEU A 38 9.38 2.74 -14.70
CA LEU A 38 8.67 2.56 -15.97
C LEU A 38 9.46 2.99 -17.23
N GLY A 39 10.65 3.58 -17.09
CA GLY A 39 11.37 4.19 -18.22
C GLY A 39 11.97 3.20 -19.22
N ASP A 40 12.62 2.12 -18.76
CA ASP A 40 13.58 1.44 -19.66
C ASP A 40 13.41 -0.08 -19.83
N SER A 41 12.45 -0.76 -19.20
CA SER A 41 12.34 -2.23 -19.35
C SER A 41 10.95 -2.85 -19.16
N LEU A 42 9.88 -2.19 -19.62
CA LEU A 42 8.71 -2.96 -20.07
C LEU A 42 9.04 -3.46 -21.47
N THR A 43 9.77 -4.57 -21.55
CA THR A 43 9.85 -5.35 -22.78
C THR A 43 8.43 -5.71 -23.23
N ALA A 44 8.23 -6.06 -24.50
CA ALA A 44 6.95 -6.54 -25.01
C ALA A 44 6.34 -7.73 -24.22
N ALA A 45 7.09 -8.33 -23.29
CA ALA A 45 6.78 -9.53 -22.54
C ALA A 45 6.23 -9.32 -21.10
N GLY A 46 6.03 -8.08 -20.63
CA GLY A 46 5.46 -7.81 -19.29
C GLY A 46 6.37 -8.19 -18.10
N PRO A 47 5.94 -7.97 -16.84
CA PRO A 47 6.79 -8.19 -15.67
C PRO A 47 6.95 -9.68 -15.34
N THR A 48 8.11 -10.08 -14.81
CA THR A 48 8.29 -11.42 -14.24
C THR A 48 7.78 -11.46 -12.81
N VAL A 49 6.84 -12.36 -12.53
CA VAL A 49 6.15 -12.47 -11.26
C VAL A 49 6.36 -13.86 -10.68
N LEU A 50 6.81 -13.93 -9.44
CA LEU A 50 6.88 -15.17 -8.66
C LEU A 50 5.64 -15.29 -7.76
N LEU A 51 4.99 -16.44 -7.80
CA LEU A 51 3.89 -16.80 -6.91
C LEU A 51 4.33 -17.88 -5.92
N ILE A 52 4.19 -17.62 -4.63
CA ILE A 52 4.52 -18.54 -3.55
C ILE A 52 3.23 -18.89 -2.79
N ASP A 53 2.73 -20.11 -2.95
CA ASP A 53 1.54 -20.58 -2.23
C ASP A 53 1.53 -22.10 -2.12
N ARG A 54 1.06 -22.61 -0.98
CA ARG A 54 0.88 -24.04 -0.72
C ARG A 54 -0.33 -24.63 -1.43
N GLN A 55 -1.24 -23.81 -1.95
CA GLN A 55 -2.49 -24.22 -2.61
C GLN A 55 -2.31 -24.21 -4.14
N PRO A 56 -2.15 -25.38 -4.81
CA PRO A 56 -1.85 -25.43 -6.25
C PRO A 56 -2.94 -24.84 -7.14
N LEU A 57 -4.21 -24.99 -6.76
CA LEU A 57 -5.33 -24.41 -7.52
C LEU A 57 -5.33 -22.89 -7.47
N PHE A 58 -4.96 -22.31 -6.33
CA PHE A 58 -4.84 -20.86 -6.18
C PHE A 58 -3.69 -20.32 -7.05
N LEU A 59 -2.54 -20.99 -7.06
CA LEU A 59 -1.43 -20.66 -7.96
C LEU A 59 -1.88 -20.66 -9.42
N ALA A 60 -2.58 -21.71 -9.87
CA ALA A 60 -3.05 -21.82 -11.24
C ALA A 60 -4.03 -20.69 -11.62
N ALA A 61 -4.98 -20.37 -10.73
CA ALA A 61 -5.94 -19.30 -10.94
C ALA A 61 -5.26 -17.92 -10.99
N LEU A 62 -4.37 -17.62 -10.04
CA LEU A 62 -3.65 -16.35 -9.99
C LEU A 62 -2.66 -16.20 -11.16
N ALA A 63 -1.97 -17.28 -11.55
CA ALA A 63 -1.10 -17.30 -12.72
C ALA A 63 -1.88 -16.96 -14.01
N SER A 64 -3.04 -17.60 -14.20
CA SER A 64 -3.93 -17.33 -15.34
C SER A 64 -4.37 -15.87 -15.36
N LEU A 65 -4.81 -15.35 -14.21
CA LEU A 65 -5.23 -13.96 -14.07
C LEU A 65 -4.12 -12.96 -14.43
N LEU A 66 -2.92 -13.14 -13.87
CA LEU A 66 -1.82 -12.19 -14.03
C LEU A 66 -1.14 -12.30 -15.41
N SER A 67 -1.23 -13.44 -16.08
CA SER A 67 -0.74 -13.60 -17.46
C SER A 67 -1.61 -12.87 -18.49
N ALA A 68 -2.86 -12.55 -18.14
CA ALA A 68 -3.77 -11.82 -19.01
C ALA A 68 -3.59 -10.28 -18.90
N PRO A 69 -4.07 -9.50 -19.88
CA PRO A 69 -4.21 -8.06 -19.71
C PRO A 69 -5.06 -7.72 -18.46
N PRO A 70 -4.71 -6.67 -17.71
CA PRO A 70 -3.74 -5.63 -18.04
C PRO A 70 -2.29 -5.90 -17.61
N VAL A 71 -2.01 -7.00 -16.90
CA VAL A 71 -0.69 -7.23 -16.28
C VAL A 71 0.28 -7.90 -17.27
N ARG A 72 -0.18 -8.93 -18.00
CA ARG A 72 0.63 -9.70 -18.97
C ARG A 72 1.95 -10.23 -18.40
N ALA A 73 1.91 -10.73 -17.16
CA ALA A 73 3.11 -11.19 -16.48
C ALA A 73 3.63 -12.53 -17.01
N ARG A 74 4.95 -12.71 -16.96
CA ARG A 74 5.60 -14.02 -17.02
C ARG A 74 5.57 -14.62 -15.61
N ILE A 75 4.97 -15.80 -15.46
CA ILE A 75 4.73 -16.40 -14.15
C ILE A 75 5.77 -17.48 -13.82
N GLU A 76 6.35 -17.37 -12.64
CA GLU A 76 7.07 -18.43 -11.96
C GLU A 76 6.30 -18.82 -10.70
N THR A 77 6.37 -20.09 -10.30
CA THR A 77 5.65 -20.61 -9.13
C THR A 77 6.57 -21.38 -8.20
N ALA A 78 6.39 -21.20 -6.90
CA ALA A 78 7.01 -22.01 -5.86
C ALA A 78 5.93 -22.45 -4.86
N HIS A 79 6.09 -23.65 -4.30
CA HIS A 79 5.17 -24.21 -3.31
C HIS A 79 5.53 -23.85 -1.87
N ASP A 80 6.72 -23.29 -1.66
CA ASP A 80 7.26 -22.94 -0.35
C ASP A 80 8.18 -21.70 -0.45
N THR A 81 8.45 -21.07 0.69
CA THR A 81 9.22 -19.82 0.75
C THR A 81 10.71 -19.99 0.52
N GLN A 82 11.26 -21.20 0.71
CA GLN A 82 12.68 -21.48 0.47
C GLN A 82 12.95 -21.53 -1.03
N ALA A 83 12.18 -22.32 -1.78
CA ALA A 83 12.24 -22.38 -3.24
C ALA A 83 11.93 -21.02 -3.87
N GLY A 84 10.99 -20.27 -3.28
CA GLY A 84 10.70 -18.90 -3.70
C GLY A 84 11.90 -17.96 -3.55
N LEU A 85 12.60 -18.00 -2.40
CA LEU A 85 13.81 -17.21 -2.18
C LEU A 85 14.92 -17.55 -3.17
N GLU A 86 15.17 -18.84 -3.40
CA GLU A 86 16.16 -19.31 -4.39
C GLU A 86 15.84 -18.82 -5.80
N THR A 87 14.55 -18.75 -6.14
CA THR A 87 14.09 -18.23 -7.43
C THR A 87 14.35 -16.73 -7.58
N VAL A 88 14.07 -15.93 -6.55
CA VAL A 88 14.38 -14.48 -6.58
C VAL A 88 15.88 -14.24 -6.75
N LEU A 89 16.73 -15.06 -6.11
CA LEU A 89 18.19 -14.93 -6.18
C LEU A 89 18.77 -15.20 -7.58
N LYS A 90 18.00 -15.80 -8.51
CA LYS A 90 18.41 -15.95 -9.92
C LYS A 90 18.39 -14.62 -10.69
N GLY A 91 17.66 -13.61 -10.20
CA GLY A 91 17.80 -12.21 -10.65
C GLY A 91 16.72 -11.68 -11.59
N ASP A 92 15.76 -12.50 -12.04
CA ASP A 92 14.76 -12.08 -13.05
C ASP A 92 13.41 -11.63 -12.47
N VAL A 93 13.15 -11.89 -11.19
CA VAL A 93 11.85 -11.62 -10.55
C VAL A 93 11.67 -10.12 -10.28
N GLN A 94 10.54 -9.57 -10.71
CA GLN A 94 10.18 -8.16 -10.54
C GLN A 94 9.07 -7.92 -9.50
N LEU A 95 8.33 -8.97 -9.14
CA LEU A 95 7.30 -8.92 -8.10
C LEU A 95 7.09 -10.31 -7.50
N VAL A 96 6.99 -10.38 -6.18
CA VAL A 96 6.67 -11.62 -5.45
C VAL A 96 5.27 -11.51 -4.88
N PHE A 97 4.43 -12.51 -5.11
CA PHE A 97 3.25 -12.79 -4.29
C PHE A 97 3.60 -13.93 -3.35
N CYS A 98 3.23 -13.81 -2.08
CA CYS A 98 3.47 -14.84 -1.10
C CYS A 98 2.27 -15.01 -0.18
N GLU A 99 1.83 -16.25 -0.05
CA GLU A 99 0.86 -16.63 0.96
C GLU A 99 1.43 -16.40 2.36
N VAL A 100 0.63 -15.83 3.24
CA VAL A 100 1.08 -15.31 4.54
C VAL A 100 1.51 -16.43 5.50
N ARG A 101 0.92 -17.62 5.38
CA ARG A 101 1.31 -18.82 6.13
C ARG A 101 2.30 -19.70 5.38
N ALA A 102 2.87 -19.26 4.26
CA ALA A 102 3.88 -20.02 3.56
C ALA A 102 5.11 -20.25 4.47
N GLN A 103 5.68 -21.44 4.34
CA GLN A 103 6.78 -21.99 5.14
C GLN A 103 7.84 -22.55 4.17
N PRO A 104 9.06 -22.93 4.61
CA PRO A 104 9.59 -23.00 5.98
C PRO A 104 10.08 -21.65 6.54
N ILE A 105 10.33 -20.67 5.68
CA ILE A 105 10.64 -19.30 6.13
C ILE A 105 9.30 -18.58 6.32
N PRO A 106 8.99 -18.05 7.52
CA PRO A 106 7.79 -17.25 7.71
C PRO A 106 7.73 -16.08 6.71
N ALA A 107 6.56 -15.83 6.11
CA ALA A 107 6.44 -14.84 5.02
C ALA A 107 6.92 -13.42 5.39
N VAL A 108 6.72 -13.01 6.64
CA VAL A 108 7.22 -11.74 7.19
C VAL A 108 8.75 -11.71 7.25
N GLU A 109 9.37 -12.83 7.63
CA GLU A 109 10.83 -12.97 7.63
C GLU A 109 11.38 -13.00 6.20
N LEU A 110 10.70 -13.69 5.28
CA LEU A 110 11.03 -13.69 3.86
C LEU A 110 11.04 -12.24 3.31
N ALA A 111 10.02 -11.43 3.63
CA ALA A 111 9.97 -10.03 3.20
C ALA A 111 11.20 -9.23 3.68
N GLN A 112 11.67 -9.48 4.91
CA GLN A 112 12.86 -8.82 5.44
C GLN A 112 14.14 -9.30 4.73
N ARG A 113 14.26 -10.61 4.48
CA ARG A 113 15.40 -11.18 3.74
C ARG A 113 15.47 -10.65 2.32
N LEU A 114 14.34 -10.62 1.61
CA LEU A 114 14.22 -10.06 0.26
C LEU A 114 14.60 -8.58 0.24
N HIS A 115 14.17 -7.79 1.22
CA HIS A 115 14.56 -6.40 1.30
C HIS A 115 16.08 -6.21 1.45
N ASN A 116 16.75 -7.07 2.22
CA ASN A 116 18.19 -6.98 2.44
C ASN A 116 19.00 -7.45 1.22
N LEU A 117 18.55 -8.50 0.53
CA LEU A 117 19.26 -9.12 -0.59
C LEU A 117 18.91 -8.51 -1.95
N SER A 118 17.68 -8.07 -2.12
CA SER A 118 17.11 -7.57 -3.38
C SER A 118 16.09 -6.47 -3.09
N PRO A 119 16.51 -5.31 -2.54
CA PRO A 119 15.63 -4.23 -2.07
C PRO A 119 14.70 -3.65 -3.16
N ARG A 120 14.96 -3.97 -4.42
CA ARG A 120 14.17 -3.53 -5.58
C ARG A 120 12.96 -4.42 -5.87
N VAL A 121 12.89 -5.64 -5.33
CA VAL A 121 11.80 -6.59 -5.60
C VAL A 121 10.68 -6.38 -4.59
N PRO A 122 9.54 -5.76 -4.96
CA PRO A 122 8.40 -5.64 -4.08
C PRO A 122 7.77 -7.01 -3.80
N MET A 123 7.18 -7.13 -2.61
CA MET A 123 6.45 -8.31 -2.19
C MET A 123 5.01 -7.93 -1.82
N ILE A 124 4.05 -8.68 -2.34
CA ILE A 124 2.63 -8.64 -1.95
C ILE A 124 2.34 -9.89 -1.12
N LEU A 125 1.79 -9.70 0.07
CA LEU A 125 1.29 -10.78 0.90
C LEU A 125 -0.19 -11.04 0.63
N LEU A 126 -0.52 -12.32 0.53
CA LEU A 126 -1.87 -12.84 0.35
C LEU A 126 -2.26 -13.67 1.57
N GLY A 127 -3.44 -13.47 2.13
CA GLY A 127 -3.94 -14.28 3.23
C GLY A 127 -5.43 -14.59 3.09
N GLU A 128 -5.90 -15.56 3.85
CA GLU A 128 -7.34 -15.76 4.01
C GLU A 128 -7.94 -14.66 4.91
N SER A 129 -9.26 -14.53 4.94
CA SER A 129 -9.93 -13.53 5.77
C SER A 129 -9.70 -13.77 7.28
N GLU A 130 -9.46 -15.01 7.71
CA GLU A 130 -9.08 -15.32 9.09
C GLU A 130 -7.60 -14.99 9.43
N ASP A 131 -6.76 -14.71 8.43
CA ASP A 131 -5.32 -14.43 8.62
C ASP A 131 -5.02 -12.97 8.95
N GLU A 132 -6.08 -12.20 9.10
CA GLU A 132 -6.11 -10.80 9.47
C GLU A 132 -5.01 -10.36 10.46
N ASN A 133 -4.90 -11.00 11.63
CA ASN A 133 -3.90 -10.62 12.63
C ASN A 133 -2.46 -10.84 12.16
N LEU A 134 -2.24 -11.92 11.42
CA LEU A 134 -0.93 -12.26 10.87
C LEU A 134 -0.55 -11.27 9.76
N MET A 135 -1.50 -10.93 8.87
CA MET A 135 -1.31 -9.93 7.81
C MET A 135 -1.05 -8.53 8.39
N ALA A 136 -1.73 -8.16 9.47
CA ALA A 136 -1.51 -6.86 10.11
C ALA A 136 -0.09 -6.72 10.70
N SER A 137 0.51 -7.81 11.20
CA SER A 137 1.91 -7.79 11.68
C SER A 137 2.90 -7.40 10.58
N ALA A 138 2.56 -7.68 9.31
CA ALA A 138 3.39 -7.35 8.17
C ALA A 138 3.38 -5.86 7.78
N LEU A 139 2.47 -5.04 8.33
CA LEU A 139 2.45 -3.59 8.09
C LEU A 139 3.74 -2.90 8.53
N HIS A 140 4.41 -3.46 9.52
CA HIS A 140 5.68 -2.96 10.06
C HIS A 140 6.90 -3.36 9.22
N THR A 141 6.68 -4.07 8.10
CA THR A 141 7.75 -4.59 7.24
C THR A 141 7.79 -3.88 5.89
N ASN A 142 8.74 -4.28 5.03
CA ASN A 142 8.89 -3.74 3.68
C ASN A 142 7.93 -4.34 2.64
N VAL A 143 6.91 -5.07 3.09
CA VAL A 143 5.84 -5.56 2.20
C VAL A 143 5.20 -4.38 1.46
N ALA A 144 5.13 -4.51 0.15
CA ALA A 144 4.60 -3.50 -0.75
C ALA A 144 3.08 -3.62 -0.90
N GLY A 145 2.49 -4.80 -0.70
CA GLY A 145 1.03 -4.88 -0.66
C GLY A 145 0.46 -6.00 0.21
N LEU A 146 -0.79 -5.82 0.63
CA LEU A 146 -1.50 -6.73 1.52
C LEU A 146 -2.92 -6.89 1.00
N PHE A 147 -3.29 -8.11 0.59
CA PHE A 147 -4.62 -8.42 0.08
C PHE A 147 -5.13 -9.73 0.66
N THR A 148 -6.42 -9.80 0.96
CA THR A 148 -7.06 -11.10 1.19
C THR A 148 -7.23 -11.82 -0.15
N LYS A 149 -7.25 -13.15 -0.13
CA LYS A 149 -7.46 -13.97 -1.34
C LYS A 149 -8.85 -13.81 -1.95
N ASP A 150 -9.81 -13.35 -1.15
CA ASP A 150 -11.18 -13.05 -1.54
C ASP A 150 -11.41 -11.55 -1.87
N ALA A 151 -10.33 -10.80 -2.13
CA ALA A 151 -10.40 -9.42 -2.56
C ALA A 151 -11.12 -9.29 -3.91
N ALA A 152 -11.83 -8.18 -4.10
CA ALA A 152 -12.48 -7.91 -5.38
C ALA A 152 -11.43 -7.76 -6.49
N LEU A 153 -11.71 -8.36 -7.65
CA LEU A 153 -10.75 -8.48 -8.75
C LEU A 153 -10.18 -7.13 -9.22
N ASP A 154 -11.05 -6.15 -9.46
CA ASP A 154 -10.64 -4.82 -9.92
C ASP A 154 -9.76 -4.12 -8.90
N GLU A 155 -10.09 -4.26 -7.61
CA GLU A 155 -9.31 -3.73 -6.50
C GLU A 155 -7.91 -4.38 -6.47
N PHE A 156 -7.86 -5.70 -6.56
CA PHE A 156 -6.60 -6.43 -6.58
C PHE A 156 -5.71 -5.98 -7.75
N LEU A 157 -6.25 -5.91 -8.97
CA LEU A 157 -5.49 -5.51 -10.16
C LEU A 157 -5.00 -4.05 -10.09
N VAL A 158 -5.80 -3.14 -9.53
CA VAL A 158 -5.35 -1.75 -9.25
C VAL A 158 -4.16 -1.77 -8.29
N GLY A 159 -4.25 -2.55 -7.22
CA GLY A 159 -3.19 -2.70 -6.22
C GLY A 159 -1.89 -3.24 -6.80
N VAL A 160 -1.98 -4.30 -7.62
CA VAL A 160 -0.81 -4.90 -8.28
C VAL A 160 -0.10 -3.88 -9.18
N ARG A 161 -0.84 -3.13 -10.01
CA ARG A 161 -0.24 -2.09 -10.86
C ARG A 161 0.41 -0.98 -10.03
N ALA A 162 -0.22 -0.58 -8.93
CA ALA A 162 0.33 0.42 -8.02
C ALA A 162 1.67 -0.05 -7.43
N VAL A 163 1.76 -1.31 -6.99
CA VAL A 163 2.98 -1.91 -6.45
C VAL A 163 4.11 -1.96 -7.49
N LEU A 164 3.79 -2.44 -8.70
CA LEU A 164 4.73 -2.44 -9.83
C LEU A 164 5.25 -1.02 -10.12
N SER A 165 4.39 -0.01 -9.99
CA SER A 165 4.72 1.39 -10.29
C SER A 165 5.56 2.10 -9.22
N GLY A 166 5.80 1.52 -8.04
CA GLY A 166 6.48 2.28 -6.97
C GLY A 166 5.75 2.36 -5.65
N HIS A 167 4.46 2.05 -5.66
CA HIS A 167 3.58 2.37 -4.57
C HIS A 167 3.37 1.17 -3.66
N ARG A 168 2.62 1.41 -2.59
CA ARG A 168 2.13 0.37 -1.70
C ARG A 168 0.63 0.30 -1.81
N ALA A 169 0.08 -0.89 -1.70
CA ALA A 169 -1.36 -1.09 -1.88
C ALA A 169 -1.91 -2.03 -0.81
N ILE A 170 -2.96 -1.61 -0.12
CA ILE A 170 -3.63 -2.42 0.89
C ILE A 170 -5.09 -2.56 0.52
N GLY A 171 -5.56 -3.81 0.50
CA GLY A 171 -6.94 -4.15 0.23
C GLY A 171 -7.90 -3.60 1.28
N SER A 172 -9.10 -3.27 0.82
CA SER A 172 -10.18 -2.62 1.56
C SER A 172 -10.58 -3.38 2.82
N LYS A 173 -10.60 -4.72 2.78
CA LYS A 173 -10.88 -5.58 3.95
C LYS A 173 -9.85 -5.43 5.07
N LEU A 174 -8.56 -5.51 4.73
CA LEU A 174 -7.48 -5.30 5.71
C LEU A 174 -7.43 -3.85 6.20
N MET A 175 -7.80 -2.91 5.35
CA MET A 175 -7.89 -1.51 5.71
C MET A 175 -8.89 -1.28 6.85
N GLY A 176 -10.08 -1.88 6.79
CA GLY A 176 -11.08 -1.79 7.86
C GLY A 176 -10.50 -2.08 9.24
N MET A 177 -9.74 -3.17 9.36
CA MET A 177 -9.11 -3.56 10.62
C MET A 177 -7.97 -2.64 11.08
N VAL A 178 -7.10 -2.22 10.16
CA VAL A 178 -6.06 -1.22 10.49
C VAL A 178 -6.72 -0.01 11.14
N LEU A 179 -7.90 0.35 10.64
CA LEU A 179 -8.65 1.49 11.11
C LEU A 179 -9.43 1.23 12.41
N ASP A 180 -9.94 0.02 12.63
CA ASP A 180 -10.59 -0.35 13.89
C ASP A 180 -9.58 -0.37 15.05
N ARG A 181 -8.33 -0.76 14.78
CA ARG A 181 -7.24 -0.60 15.76
C ARG A 181 -6.98 0.86 16.11
N LEU A 182 -7.13 1.79 15.16
CA LEU A 182 -7.01 3.23 15.41
C LEU A 182 -8.21 3.81 16.18
N ASN A 183 -9.40 3.21 16.04
CA ASN A 183 -10.63 3.68 16.70
C ASN A 183 -10.80 3.18 18.13
N ASN A 184 -10.19 2.05 18.51
CA ASN A 184 -10.33 1.45 19.84
C ASN A 184 -9.56 2.17 20.97
N HIS A 185 -9.00 3.36 20.71
CA HIS A 185 -8.58 4.28 21.77
C HIS A 185 -9.71 5.27 22.08
N PRO A 186 -10.12 5.43 23.35
CA PRO A 186 -11.21 6.34 23.72
C PRO A 186 -10.81 7.78 23.36
N THR A 187 -11.27 8.22 22.19
CA THR A 187 -11.18 9.61 21.81
C THR A 187 -12.08 10.40 22.77
N HIS A 188 -11.50 11.31 23.55
CA HIS A 188 -12.26 12.30 24.30
C HIS A 188 -12.93 13.28 23.32
N GLY A 189 -13.98 12.85 22.62
CA GLY A 189 -14.84 13.66 21.76
C GLY A 189 -14.18 14.29 20.52
N ARG A 190 -12.90 14.03 20.25
CA ARG A 190 -12.16 14.56 19.10
C ARG A 190 -11.60 13.40 18.28
N GLY A 191 -12.04 13.27 17.03
CA GLY A 191 -11.48 12.28 16.09
C GLY A 191 -9.94 12.41 15.94
N PRO A 192 -9.27 11.48 15.24
CA PRO A 192 -7.80 11.40 15.18
C PRO A 192 -7.08 12.74 14.89
N ALA A 193 -7.68 13.59 14.05
CA ALA A 193 -7.18 14.93 13.74
C ALA A 193 -7.09 15.87 14.94
N GLY A 194 -8.03 15.78 15.89
CA GLY A 194 -8.12 16.69 17.03
C GLY A 194 -7.15 16.38 18.17
N GLN A 195 -6.34 15.32 18.04
CA GLN A 195 -5.26 14.97 18.98
C GLN A 195 -3.89 15.54 18.54
N LEU A 196 -3.78 15.95 17.27
CA LEU A 196 -2.55 16.48 16.69
C LEU A 196 -2.54 18.01 16.75
N SER A 197 -1.36 18.57 16.97
CA SER A 197 -1.10 19.99 16.73
C SER A 197 -1.08 20.29 15.22
N PRO A 198 -1.26 21.56 14.81
CA PRO A 198 -1.17 21.94 13.39
C PRO A 198 0.13 21.45 12.72
N THR A 199 1.26 21.60 13.42
CA THR A 199 2.57 21.11 12.97
C THR A 199 2.59 19.59 12.77
N GLU A 200 2.00 18.83 13.69
CA GLU A 200 1.95 17.37 13.57
C GLU A 200 1.03 16.93 12.43
N LEU A 201 -0.08 17.65 12.21
CA LEU A 201 -0.99 17.42 11.08
C LEU A 201 -0.30 17.70 9.73
N ASP A 202 0.46 18.79 9.62
CA ASP A 202 1.25 19.10 8.42
C ASP A 202 2.32 18.03 8.14
N ILE A 203 3.00 17.56 9.19
CA ILE A 203 3.99 16.48 9.08
C ILE A 203 3.32 15.18 8.66
N LEU A 204 2.19 14.81 9.27
CA LEU A 204 1.42 13.62 8.90
C LEU A 204 0.92 13.70 7.44
N THR A 205 0.49 14.88 6.99
CA THR A 205 0.10 15.16 5.60
C THR A 205 1.26 14.86 4.64
N MET A 206 2.44 15.41 4.92
CA MET A 206 3.64 15.15 4.12
C MET A 206 4.11 13.69 4.17
N ILE A 207 3.88 13.00 5.28
CA ILE A 207 4.09 11.56 5.39
C ILE A 207 3.14 10.81 4.46
N GLY A 208 1.84 11.14 4.46
CA GLY A 208 0.85 10.59 3.53
C GLY A 208 1.23 10.76 2.05
N GLN A 209 1.87 11.88 1.71
CA GLN A 209 2.47 12.16 0.39
C GLN A 209 3.81 11.43 0.14
N ALA A 210 4.18 10.49 1.00
CA ALA A 210 5.43 9.73 0.98
C ALA A 210 6.72 10.56 1.01
N LYS A 211 6.70 11.79 1.51
CA LYS A 211 7.91 12.62 1.61
C LYS A 211 8.91 12.03 2.63
N SER A 212 10.19 12.01 2.27
CA SER A 212 11.26 11.53 3.14
C SER A 212 11.50 12.50 4.31
N ILE A 213 12.12 12.03 5.40
CA ILE A 213 12.49 12.89 6.54
C ILE A 213 13.30 14.12 6.09
N PRO A 214 14.31 13.99 5.20
CA PRO A 214 15.02 15.15 4.66
C PRO A 214 14.12 16.12 3.89
N ALA A 215 13.20 15.60 3.06
CA ALA A 215 12.27 16.46 2.30
C ALA A 215 11.30 17.22 3.22
N ILE A 216 10.81 16.57 4.29
CA ILE A 216 9.96 17.20 5.30
C ILE A 216 10.73 18.29 6.05
N ALA A 217 11.95 17.99 6.47
CA ALA A 217 12.83 18.92 7.16
C ALA A 217 13.10 20.18 6.32
N ALA A 218 13.48 19.99 5.05
CA ALA A 218 13.71 21.06 4.10
C ALA A 218 12.44 21.90 3.86
N SER A 219 11.27 21.25 3.66
CA SER A 219 10.00 21.94 3.44
C SER A 219 9.54 22.78 4.64
N ARG A 220 10.03 22.50 5.85
CA ARG A 220 9.61 23.13 7.11
C ARG A 220 10.69 24.02 7.73
N GLY A 221 11.91 24.02 7.18
CA GLY A 221 13.05 24.73 7.78
C GLY A 221 13.45 24.20 9.16
N ILE A 222 13.27 22.90 9.44
CA ILE A 222 13.60 22.28 10.75
C ILE A 222 14.63 21.16 10.60
N SER A 223 15.29 20.77 11.69
CA SER A 223 16.29 19.70 11.66
C SER A 223 15.67 18.31 11.42
N HIS A 224 16.45 17.37 10.87
CA HIS A 224 16.04 15.96 10.75
C HIS A 224 15.66 15.35 12.11
N LYS A 225 16.35 15.75 13.19
CA LYS A 225 16.06 15.32 14.56
C LYS A 225 14.67 15.82 15.01
N THR A 226 14.35 17.07 14.70
CA THR A 226 13.04 17.67 15.01
C THR A 226 11.90 16.94 14.29
N VAL A 227 12.08 16.60 13.00
CA VAL A 227 11.09 15.78 12.26
C VAL A 227 10.88 14.44 12.95
N ARG A 228 11.95 13.73 13.33
CA ARG A 228 11.83 12.43 14.03
C ARG A 228 11.10 12.55 15.36
N ASN A 229 11.32 13.63 16.11
CA ASN A 229 10.62 13.86 17.38
C ASN A 229 9.11 14.08 17.16
N HIS A 230 8.73 14.87 16.14
CA HIS A 230 7.32 15.02 15.78
C HIS A 230 6.70 13.68 15.35
N LEU A 231 7.40 12.89 14.55
CA LEU A 231 6.92 11.56 14.14
C LEU A 231 6.74 10.63 15.34
N ALA A 232 7.67 10.61 16.30
CA ALA A 232 7.53 9.83 17.52
C ALA A 232 6.29 10.25 18.33
N ASN A 233 6.01 11.56 18.40
CA ASN A 233 4.81 12.07 19.06
C ASN A 233 3.52 11.70 18.32
N ILE A 234 3.50 11.84 16.99
CA ILE A 234 2.38 11.42 16.15
C ILE A 234 2.10 9.93 16.36
N TYR A 235 3.14 9.11 16.33
CA TYR A 235 3.03 7.66 16.47
C TYR A 235 2.47 7.29 17.83
N ARG A 236 2.97 7.91 18.91
CA ARG A 236 2.44 7.71 20.25
C ARG A 236 1.00 8.18 20.40
N LYS A 237 0.63 9.34 19.82
CA LYS A 237 -0.72 9.92 19.94
C LYS A 237 -1.77 9.11 19.18
N LEU A 238 -1.40 8.56 18.03
CA LEU A 238 -2.30 7.83 17.15
C LEU A 238 -2.14 6.30 17.25
N ASP A 239 -1.35 5.81 18.21
CA ASP A 239 -0.97 4.39 18.38
C ASP A 239 -0.47 3.72 17.09
N LEU A 240 0.35 4.43 16.34
CA LEU A 240 0.98 3.95 15.10
C LEU A 240 2.35 3.36 15.43
N ARG A 241 2.67 2.24 14.80
CA ARG A 241 3.95 1.55 15.00
C ARG A 241 4.81 1.52 13.75
N SER A 242 4.29 2.00 12.62
CA SER A 242 5.06 2.11 11.38
C SER A 242 4.74 3.35 10.57
N ARG A 243 5.69 3.71 9.70
CA ARG A 243 5.46 4.72 8.68
C ARG A 243 4.30 4.35 7.77
N THR A 244 4.14 3.06 7.44
CA THR A 244 2.99 2.52 6.69
C THR A 244 1.68 2.97 7.30
N GLU A 245 1.50 2.68 8.59
CA GLU A 245 0.27 3.00 9.32
C GLU A 245 0.05 4.51 9.40
N ALA A 246 1.11 5.30 9.57
CA ALA A 246 1.00 6.76 9.52
C ALA A 246 0.49 7.26 8.16
N MET A 247 0.99 6.68 7.06
CA MET A 247 0.56 7.09 5.72
C MET A 247 -0.88 6.66 5.42
N LEU A 248 -1.27 5.48 5.88
CA LEU A 248 -2.66 5.00 5.81
C LEU A 248 -3.62 5.88 6.61
N CYS A 249 -3.20 6.25 7.82
CA CYS A 249 -3.93 7.18 8.67
C CYS A 249 -4.12 8.52 7.96
N ALA A 250 -3.06 9.08 7.37
CA ALA A 250 -3.13 10.33 6.60
C ALA A 250 -4.08 10.22 5.38
N ALA A 251 -4.06 9.11 4.65
CA ALA A 251 -4.95 8.87 3.52
C ALA A 251 -6.42 8.84 3.94
N ARG A 252 -6.76 8.13 5.03
CA ARG A 252 -8.13 8.11 5.57
C ARG A 252 -8.59 9.48 6.06
N MET A 253 -7.69 10.25 6.66
CA MET A 253 -8.00 11.62 7.09
C MET A 253 -8.21 12.59 5.91
N GLY A 254 -8.06 12.13 4.67
CA GLY A 254 -8.15 12.98 3.48
C GLY A 254 -6.97 13.93 3.33
N LEU A 255 -5.87 13.70 4.06
CA LEU A 255 -4.70 14.57 4.05
C LEU A 255 -3.77 14.30 2.86
N ALA A 256 -3.77 13.08 2.33
CA ALA A 256 -2.85 12.67 1.27
C ALA A 256 -3.36 12.97 -0.16
N SER A 257 -4.58 13.48 -0.30
CA SER A 257 -5.20 13.81 -1.60
C SER A 257 -4.90 15.26 -1.99
N SER A 258 -3.84 15.50 -2.74
CA SER A 258 -3.56 16.78 -3.44
C SER A 258 -2.84 16.52 -4.74
#